data_AF-A0A397SC39-F1
#
_entry.id   AF-A0A397SC39-F1
#
_cell.length_a   1.000
_cell.length_b   1.000
_cell.length_c   1.000
_cell.angle_alpha   90.00
_cell.angle_beta   90.00
_cell.angle_gamma   90.00
#
_symmetry.space_group_name_H-M   'P 1'
#
loop_
_entity.id
_entity.type
_entity.pdbx_description
1 polymer ?
#
loop_
_entity_poly.entity_id
_entity_poly.type
_entity_poly.pdbx_seq_one_letter_code
_entity_poly.pdbx_strand_id
1 'polypeptide(L)'
;MSGNGTARERDNAQGERDLTMLAYNNERQESRRWMFSYQDKDKRVQELLREKFAKQLLYQRDTNRLQQNIRQLQTNAQNQGQILALQNNPLGNIADAKHLSVLNLIAPILAKNKLYIGQEHPDDYLDRLIQSISFVQGHMTVLENVNAGDFDDAVKCNIYKAQMGGKYLPVPAQDPYNGNANINTPATLRTWMRSKYQCETVGVADAVAPAGIDAFFTQLKDMWLERAPNLNGGQNYQSNSSAEIDKLNSKIASLEAQLVQPIQAQPQNNDALEK
;
A
#
# COMPACT_ATOMS: atom_id res chain seq x y z
N MET A 1 25.26 99.06 -94.23
CA MET A 1 26.04 98.28 -93.26
C MET A 1 25.30 98.27 -91.93
N SER A 2 25.16 97.08 -91.33
CA SER A 2 25.01 96.80 -89.89
C SER A 2 23.82 97.38 -89.12
N GLY A 3 22.79 96.57 -88.84
CA GLY A 3 21.77 96.94 -87.84
C GLY A 3 20.71 95.88 -87.49
N ASN A 4 20.43 94.90 -88.36
CA ASN A 4 19.37 93.89 -88.14
C ASN A 4 19.85 92.51 -87.62
N GLY A 5 21.15 92.21 -87.67
CA GLY A 5 21.69 90.97 -87.06
C GLY A 5 21.66 91.01 -85.54
N THR A 6 21.92 92.18 -84.97
CA THR A 6 22.15 92.37 -83.53
C THR A 6 20.90 92.32 -82.65
N ALA A 7 19.68 92.47 -83.18
CA ALA A 7 18.44 92.34 -82.39
C ALA A 7 18.00 90.87 -82.27
N ARG A 8 17.99 90.14 -83.39
CA ARG A 8 17.64 88.71 -83.43
C ARG A 8 18.63 87.82 -82.68
N GLU A 9 19.92 88.15 -82.76
CA GLU A 9 20.96 87.48 -81.98
C GLU A 9 20.81 87.73 -80.46
N ARG A 10 20.33 88.93 -80.06
CA ARG A 10 20.06 89.25 -78.65
C ARG A 10 18.86 88.48 -78.09
N ASP A 11 17.79 88.35 -78.87
CA ASP A 11 16.61 87.57 -78.47
C ASP A 11 16.91 86.07 -78.38
N ASN A 12 17.69 85.54 -79.33
CA ASN A 12 18.16 84.15 -79.27
C ASN A 12 19.07 83.92 -78.05
N ALA A 13 20.03 84.81 -77.80
CA ALA A 13 20.90 84.72 -76.63
C ALA A 13 20.13 84.84 -75.31
N GLN A 14 19.04 85.60 -75.27
CA GLN A 14 18.19 85.69 -74.07
C GLN A 14 17.38 84.40 -73.86
N GLY A 15 16.78 83.84 -74.92
CA GLY A 15 16.07 82.56 -74.84
C GLY A 15 16.96 81.40 -74.40
N GLU A 16 18.21 81.34 -74.87
CA GLU A 16 19.21 80.35 -74.42
C GLU A 16 19.56 80.52 -72.94
N ARG A 17 19.71 81.76 -72.46
CA ARG A 17 19.94 82.05 -71.03
C ARG A 17 18.76 81.60 -70.16
N ASP A 18 17.53 81.87 -70.60
CA ASP A 18 16.33 81.51 -69.85
C ASP A 18 16.11 80.00 -69.79
N LEU A 19 16.37 79.29 -70.90
CA LEU A 19 16.34 77.82 -70.96
C LEU A 19 17.41 77.20 -70.05
N THR A 20 18.62 77.75 -70.05
CA THR A 20 19.71 77.28 -69.19
C THR A 20 19.36 77.49 -67.71
N MET A 21 18.72 78.62 -67.38
CA MET A 21 18.26 78.90 -66.02
C MET A 21 17.14 77.93 -65.58
N LEU A 22 16.20 77.61 -66.47
CA LEU A 22 15.12 76.67 -66.19
C LEU A 22 15.65 75.25 -65.94
N ALA A 23 16.57 74.77 -66.78
CA ALA A 23 17.23 73.47 -66.62
C ALA A 23 17.95 73.39 -65.27
N TYR A 24 18.76 74.41 -64.94
CA TYR A 24 19.46 74.51 -63.66
C TYR A 24 18.49 74.48 -62.47
N ASN A 25 17.38 75.23 -62.55
CA ASN A 25 16.39 75.26 -61.48
C ASN A 25 15.67 73.92 -61.30
N ASN A 26 15.36 73.21 -62.40
CA ASN A 26 14.76 71.88 -62.35
C ASN A 26 15.71 70.85 -61.73
N GLU A 27 16.96 70.79 -62.16
CA GLU A 27 17.98 69.89 -61.58
C GLU A 27 18.17 70.14 -60.08
N ARG A 28 18.16 71.41 -59.65
CA ARG A 28 18.25 71.79 -58.24
C ARG A 28 17.01 71.40 -57.44
N GLN A 29 15.83 71.37 -58.05
CA GLN A 29 14.60 70.91 -57.39
C GLN A 29 14.59 69.38 -57.26
N GLU A 30 14.98 68.66 -58.30
CA GLU A 30 15.06 67.19 -58.25
C GLU A 30 16.12 66.73 -57.25
N SER A 31 17.30 67.36 -57.25
CA SER A 31 18.34 67.07 -56.26
C SER A 31 17.85 67.25 -54.82
N ARG A 32 17.05 68.28 -54.56
CA ARG A 32 16.41 68.49 -53.25
C ARG A 32 15.39 67.40 -52.92
N ARG A 33 14.55 67.01 -53.89
CA ARG A 33 13.57 65.92 -53.71
C ARG A 33 14.26 64.59 -53.39
N TRP A 34 15.30 64.25 -54.14
CA TRP A 34 16.12 63.06 -53.89
C TRP A 34 16.74 63.10 -52.49
N MET A 35 17.34 64.22 -52.10
CA MET A 35 17.93 64.38 -50.77
C MET A 35 16.93 64.12 -49.64
N PHE A 36 15.72 64.69 -49.72
CA PHE A 36 14.68 64.44 -48.71
C PHE A 36 14.18 62.98 -48.70
N SER A 37 14.04 62.35 -49.88
CA SER A 37 13.66 60.93 -49.97
C SER A 37 14.72 60.00 -49.35
N TYR A 38 16.00 60.28 -49.57
CA TYR A 38 17.09 59.52 -48.95
C TYR A 38 17.10 59.69 -47.43
N GLN A 39 16.91 60.91 -46.93
CA GLN A 39 16.84 61.16 -45.48
C GLN A 39 15.67 60.44 -44.81
N ASP A 40 14.51 60.39 -45.45
CA ASP A 40 13.35 59.67 -44.92
C ASP A 40 13.59 58.15 -44.87
N LYS A 41 14.17 57.59 -45.94
CA LYS A 41 14.55 56.17 -46.00
C LYS A 41 15.62 55.82 -44.96
N ASP A 42 16.62 56.69 -44.76
CA ASP A 42 17.64 56.50 -43.74
C ASP A 42 17.04 56.49 -42.33
N LYS A 43 16.17 57.46 -42.02
CA LYS A 43 15.41 57.47 -40.76
C LYS A 43 14.61 56.17 -40.57
N ARG A 44 13.92 55.70 -41.60
CA ARG A 44 13.16 54.45 -41.56
C ARG A 44 14.04 53.24 -41.27
N VAL A 45 15.23 53.16 -41.87
CA VAL A 45 16.20 52.09 -41.60
C VAL A 45 16.67 52.14 -40.14
N GLN A 46 16.96 53.33 -39.61
CA GLN A 46 17.36 53.49 -38.20
C GLN A 46 16.25 53.08 -37.23
N GLU A 47 14.99 53.41 -37.52
CA GLU A 47 13.83 52.96 -36.74
C GLU A 47 13.71 51.43 -36.75
N LEU A 48 13.82 50.80 -37.92
CA LEU A 48 13.77 49.34 -38.03
C LEU A 48 14.89 48.66 -37.24
N LEU A 49 16.09 49.24 -37.23
CA LEU A 49 17.20 48.73 -36.41
C LEU A 49 16.91 48.86 -34.92
N ARG A 50 16.34 49.98 -34.47
CA ARG A 50 15.91 50.17 -33.07
C ARG A 50 14.80 49.19 -32.69
N GLU A 51 13.79 49.02 -33.54
CA GLU A 51 12.71 48.06 -33.31
C GLU A 51 13.23 46.63 -33.26
N LYS A 52 14.14 46.25 -34.15
CA LYS A 52 14.77 44.92 -34.15
C LYS A 52 15.48 44.68 -32.82
N PHE A 53 16.26 45.66 -32.35
CA PHE A 53 16.96 45.56 -31.07
C PHE A 53 15.99 45.47 -29.89
N ALA A 54 14.93 46.29 -29.88
CA ALA A 54 13.90 46.25 -28.85
C ALA A 54 13.18 44.88 -28.81
N LYS A 55 12.82 44.32 -29.98
CA LYS A 55 12.23 42.97 -30.09
C LYS A 55 13.16 41.90 -29.56
N GLN A 56 14.46 42.00 -29.81
CA GLN A 56 15.46 41.06 -29.28
C GLN A 56 15.53 41.11 -27.75
N LEU A 57 15.49 42.31 -27.15
CA LEU A 57 15.47 42.47 -25.70
C LEU A 57 14.20 41.89 -25.07
N LEU A 58 13.04 42.09 -25.70
CA LEU A 58 11.77 41.52 -25.24
C LEU A 58 11.82 39.98 -25.25
N TYR A 59 12.26 39.40 -26.36
CA TYR A 59 12.42 37.94 -26.48
C TYR A 59 13.33 37.37 -25.38
N GLN A 60 14.45 38.05 -25.11
CA GLN A 60 15.38 37.62 -24.07
C GLN A 60 14.78 37.72 -22.67
N ARG A 61 14.03 38.80 -22.38
CA ARG A 61 13.31 38.96 -21.11
C ARG A 61 12.28 37.86 -20.91
N ASP A 62 11.47 37.57 -21.93
CA ASP A 62 10.42 36.56 -21.84
C ASP A 62 11.00 35.15 -21.64
N THR A 63 12.09 34.85 -22.34
CA THR A 63 12.82 33.59 -22.15
C THR A 63 13.33 33.45 -20.71
N ASN A 64 13.95 34.51 -20.17
CA ASN A 64 14.44 34.52 -18.79
C ASN A 64 13.29 34.35 -17.79
N ARG A 65 12.16 35.02 -18.01
CA ARG A 65 10.97 34.91 -17.15
C ARG A 65 10.39 33.50 -17.16
N LEU A 66 10.27 32.87 -18.32
CA LEU A 66 9.82 31.49 -18.46
C LEU A 66 10.75 30.53 -17.72
N GLN A 67 12.07 30.68 -17.88
CA GLN A 67 13.04 29.84 -17.17
C GLN A 67 12.96 30.00 -15.65
N GLN A 68 12.79 31.23 -15.15
CA GLN A 68 12.61 31.47 -13.72
C GLN A 68 11.32 30.83 -13.21
N ASN A 69 10.21 30.98 -13.93
CA ASN A 69 8.93 30.37 -13.58
C ASN A 69 9.03 28.83 -13.55
N ILE A 70 9.71 28.22 -14.53
CA ILE A 70 9.93 26.76 -14.57
C ILE A 70 10.73 26.30 -13.35
N ARG A 71 11.83 26.99 -13.01
CA ARG A 71 12.61 26.66 -11.81
C ARG A 71 11.78 26.78 -10.54
N GLN A 72 11.00 27.86 -10.39
CA GLN A 72 10.12 28.04 -9.23
C GLN A 72 9.07 26.93 -9.13
N LEU A 73 8.43 26.54 -10.24
CA LEU A 73 7.46 25.45 -10.25
C LEU A 73 8.11 24.12 -9.87
N GLN A 74 9.32 23.83 -10.35
CA GLN A 74 10.08 22.65 -9.94
C GLN A 74 10.36 22.66 -8.44
N THR A 75 10.85 23.77 -7.89
CA THR A 75 11.09 23.91 -6.44
C THR A 75 9.79 23.78 -5.65
N ASN A 76 8.69 24.38 -6.10
CA ASN A 76 7.39 24.26 -5.43
C ASN A 76 6.87 22.82 -5.44
N ALA A 77 7.00 22.10 -6.56
CA ALA A 77 6.64 20.69 -6.64
C ALA A 77 7.50 19.81 -5.73
N GLN A 78 8.81 20.07 -5.64
CA GLN A 78 9.70 19.40 -4.69
C GLN A 78 9.31 19.68 -3.24
N ASN A 79 9.04 20.93 -2.90
CA ASN A 79 8.60 21.33 -1.57
C ASN A 79 7.25 20.69 -1.22
N GLN A 80 6.31 20.60 -2.17
CA GLN A 80 5.05 19.87 -1.98
C GLN A 80 5.29 18.38 -1.72
N GLY A 81 6.19 17.73 -2.47
CA GLY A 81 6.57 16.33 -2.24
C GLY A 81 7.19 16.11 -0.85
N GLN A 82 8.04 17.03 -0.39
CA GLN A 82 8.61 17.00 0.96
C GLN A 82 7.55 17.22 2.04
N ILE A 83 6.66 18.19 1.86
CA ILE A 83 5.55 18.46 2.79
C ILE A 83 4.62 17.26 2.88
N LEU A 84 4.26 16.64 1.75
CA LEU A 84 3.47 15.41 1.72
C LEU A 84 4.20 14.26 2.43
N ALA A 85 5.51 14.11 2.25
CA ALA A 85 6.29 13.10 2.95
C ALA A 85 6.36 13.33 4.48
N LEU A 86 6.40 14.60 4.92
CA LEU A 86 6.33 14.98 6.33
C LEU A 86 4.90 14.81 6.90
N GLN A 87 3.87 15.15 6.12
CA GLN A 87 2.46 15.01 6.49
C GLN A 87 1.98 13.55 6.49
N ASN A 88 2.60 12.68 5.70
CA ASN A 88 2.39 11.24 5.72
C ASN A 88 3.26 10.52 6.78
N ASN A 89 4.22 11.22 7.41
CA ASN A 89 5.00 10.72 8.55
C ASN A 89 4.84 11.56 9.84
N PRO A 90 3.63 12.00 10.23
CA PRO A 90 3.51 12.95 11.33
C PRO A 90 3.74 12.30 12.71
N LEU A 91 3.68 10.97 12.81
CA LEU A 91 3.67 10.26 14.11
C LEU A 91 4.64 9.06 14.23
N GLY A 92 4.99 8.39 13.12
CA GLY A 92 5.82 7.17 13.18
C GLY A 92 7.20 7.42 13.79
N ASN A 93 7.96 8.38 13.27
CA ASN A 93 9.35 8.58 13.70
C ASN A 93 9.50 9.16 15.13
N ILE A 94 8.53 9.93 15.64
CA ILE A 94 8.59 10.47 17.00
C ILE A 94 8.17 9.41 18.01
N ALA A 95 7.08 8.67 17.73
CA ALA A 95 6.67 7.54 18.56
C ALA A 95 7.76 6.47 18.61
N ASP A 96 8.36 6.11 17.45
CA ASP A 96 9.46 5.16 17.37
C ASP A 96 10.73 5.65 18.08
N ALA A 97 11.10 6.93 17.94
CA ALA A 97 12.25 7.49 18.64
C ALA A 97 12.05 7.55 20.17
N LYS A 98 10.83 7.87 20.62
CA LYS A 98 10.46 7.82 22.04
C LYS A 98 10.48 6.39 22.55
N HIS A 99 9.93 5.44 21.81
CA HIS A 99 9.96 4.01 22.14
C HIS A 99 11.39 3.49 22.25
N LEU A 100 12.28 3.90 21.34
CA LEU A 100 13.71 3.60 21.44
C LEU A 100 14.36 4.19 22.70
N SER A 101 13.98 5.41 23.09
CA SER A 101 14.44 6.01 24.34
C SER A 101 13.99 5.22 25.58
N VAL A 102 12.76 4.69 25.57
CA VAL A 102 12.22 3.83 26.65
C VAL A 102 12.97 2.49 26.72
N LEU A 103 13.24 1.87 25.57
CA LEU A 103 14.04 0.64 25.51
C LEU A 103 15.45 0.86 26.05
N ASN A 104 16.10 1.99 25.76
CA ASN A 104 17.42 2.32 26.30
C ASN A 104 17.41 2.51 27.83
N LEU A 105 16.36 3.10 28.40
CA LEU A 105 16.18 3.25 29.85
C LEU A 105 15.94 1.90 30.54
N ILE A 106 15.21 1.00 29.90
CA ILE A 106 14.81 -0.29 30.47
C ILE A 106 15.88 -1.38 30.23
N ALA A 107 16.72 -1.26 29.19
CA ALA A 107 17.73 -2.27 28.85
C ALA A 107 18.65 -2.68 30.02
N PRO A 108 19.19 -1.76 30.85
CA PRO A 108 19.96 -2.13 32.04
C PRO A 108 19.14 -2.88 33.10
N ILE A 109 17.84 -2.60 33.20
CA ILE A 109 16.91 -3.27 34.13
C ILE A 109 16.63 -4.69 33.64
N LEU A 110 16.40 -4.86 32.32
CA LEU A 110 16.22 -6.17 31.70
C LEU A 110 17.49 -7.02 31.82
N ALA A 111 18.67 -6.45 31.60
CA ALA A 111 19.94 -7.17 31.72
C ALA A 111 20.19 -7.70 33.14
N LYS A 112 19.64 -7.05 34.17
CA LYS A 112 19.70 -7.51 35.56
C LYS A 112 18.71 -8.64 35.85
N ASN A 113 17.57 -8.68 35.15
CA ASN A 113 16.60 -9.75 35.29
C ASN A 113 17.05 -10.98 34.50
N LYS A 114 17.02 -12.16 35.13
CA LYS A 114 17.31 -13.41 34.42
C LYS A 114 16.17 -13.72 33.45
N LEU A 115 16.51 -14.22 32.27
CA LEU A 115 15.53 -14.75 31.31
C LEU A 115 14.65 -15.81 31.98
N TYR A 116 13.38 -15.84 31.61
CA TYR A 116 12.43 -16.81 32.11
C TYR A 116 12.58 -18.14 31.38
N ILE A 117 13.09 -19.15 32.08
CA ILE A 117 13.23 -20.54 31.64
C ILE A 117 12.36 -21.50 32.47
N GLY A 118 11.44 -20.97 33.28
CA GLY A 118 10.59 -21.75 34.20
C GLY A 118 11.18 -21.90 35.61
N GLN A 119 12.04 -20.96 36.03
CA GLN A 119 12.69 -20.98 37.34
C GLN A 119 11.76 -20.73 38.53
N GLU A 120 10.61 -20.09 38.29
CA GLU A 120 9.62 -19.72 39.32
C GLU A 120 8.22 -19.64 38.70
N HIS A 121 7.19 -19.47 39.53
CA HIS A 121 5.81 -19.37 39.07
C HIS A 121 5.62 -18.13 38.17
N PRO A 122 4.90 -18.23 37.04
CA PRO A 122 4.75 -17.14 36.07
C PRO A 122 4.22 -15.83 36.65
N ASP A 123 3.33 -15.92 37.63
CA ASP A 123 2.74 -14.74 38.26
C ASP A 123 3.80 -13.94 39.03
N ASP A 124 4.61 -14.63 39.85
CA ASP A 124 5.69 -14.02 40.63
C ASP A 124 6.75 -13.37 39.74
N TYR A 125 7.13 -14.06 38.65
CA TYR A 125 8.11 -13.53 37.69
C TYR A 125 7.59 -12.27 37.02
N LEU A 126 6.35 -12.30 36.49
CA LEU A 126 5.77 -11.16 35.80
C LEU A 126 5.50 -10.00 36.75
N ASP A 127 5.03 -10.24 37.98
CA ASP A 127 4.82 -9.17 38.96
C ASP A 127 6.14 -8.44 39.28
N ARG A 128 7.23 -9.19 39.50
CA ARG A 128 8.55 -8.60 39.70
C ARG A 128 9.02 -7.80 38.48
N LEU A 129 8.81 -8.33 37.27
CA LEU A 129 9.20 -7.66 36.04
C LEU A 129 8.40 -6.38 35.81
N ILE A 130 7.08 -6.42 35.98
CA ILE A 130 6.18 -5.27 35.92
C ILE A 130 6.65 -4.20 36.90
N GLN A 131 6.85 -4.57 38.18
CA GLN A 131 7.28 -3.64 39.22
C GLN A 131 8.65 -3.02 38.93
N SER A 132 9.58 -3.79 38.37
CA SER A 132 10.92 -3.28 38.00
C SER A 132 10.88 -2.22 36.90
N ILE A 133 9.84 -2.22 36.06
CA ILE A 133 9.68 -1.31 34.91
C ILE A 133 8.67 -0.19 35.22
N SER A 134 7.83 -0.34 36.25
CA SER A 134 6.90 0.70 36.72
C SER A 134 7.58 2.04 37.06
N PHE A 135 8.85 2.05 37.46
CA PHE A 135 9.60 3.31 37.68
C PHE A 135 9.73 4.15 36.40
N VAL A 136 9.88 3.50 35.24
CA VAL A 136 9.99 4.18 33.93
C VAL A 136 8.63 4.74 33.49
N GLN A 137 7.52 4.17 33.98
CA GLN A 137 6.16 4.66 33.71
C GLN A 137 5.97 6.10 34.23
N GLY A 138 6.50 6.43 35.42
CA GLY A 138 6.46 7.80 35.96
C GLY A 138 7.32 8.81 35.20
N HIS A 139 8.40 8.36 34.55
CA HIS A 139 9.22 9.20 33.68
C HIS A 139 8.58 9.41 32.29
N MET A 140 7.76 8.45 31.85
CA MET A 140 7.01 8.52 30.59
C MET A 140 5.79 9.44 30.67
N THR A 141 5.06 9.46 31.79
CA THR A 141 3.89 10.34 31.97
C THR A 141 4.25 11.83 31.93
N VAL A 142 5.49 12.20 32.27
CA VAL A 142 6.00 13.59 32.13
C VAL A 142 6.22 13.98 30.67
N LEU A 143 6.45 13.02 29.77
CA LEU A 143 6.56 13.21 28.32
C LEU A 143 5.20 13.23 27.60
N GLU A 144 4.10 12.89 28.29
CA GLU A 144 2.75 12.61 27.76
C GLU A 144 1.80 13.83 27.66
N ASN A 145 2.28 15.07 27.63
CA ASN A 145 1.36 16.22 27.61
C ASN A 145 0.63 16.45 26.26
N VAL A 146 0.64 15.50 25.31
CA VAL A 146 -0.05 15.63 24.01
C VAL A 146 -0.76 14.35 23.53
N ASN A 147 -0.25 13.13 23.80
CA ASN A 147 -0.88 11.87 23.34
C ASN A 147 -0.79 10.77 24.41
N ALA A 148 -1.92 10.34 24.95
CA ALA A 148 -2.00 9.18 25.83
C ALA A 148 -1.87 7.89 25.00
N GLY A 149 -0.93 6.99 25.33
CA GLY A 149 -0.92 5.61 24.80
C GLY A 149 0.35 5.09 24.12
N ASP A 150 1.47 5.82 24.10
CA ASP A 150 2.70 5.34 23.44
C ASP A 150 3.37 4.15 24.18
N PHE A 151 3.07 3.97 25.48
CA PHE A 151 3.44 2.76 26.26
C PHE A 151 2.21 1.90 26.55
N ASP A 152 1.51 1.52 25.47
CA ASP A 152 0.34 0.66 25.55
C ASP A 152 0.69 -0.77 26.01
N ASP A 153 -0.34 -1.59 26.18
CA ASP A 153 -0.18 -2.97 26.62
C ASP A 153 0.51 -3.87 25.59
N ALA A 154 0.46 -3.51 24.30
CA ALA A 154 1.14 -4.25 23.24
C ALA A 154 2.66 -4.08 23.33
N VAL A 155 3.14 -2.85 23.54
CA VAL A 155 4.54 -2.54 23.79
C VAL A 155 5.04 -3.27 25.03
N LYS A 156 4.31 -3.18 26.15
CA LYS A 156 4.66 -3.91 27.40
C LYS A 156 4.76 -5.41 27.16
N CYS A 157 3.77 -5.98 26.47
CA CYS A 157 3.73 -7.40 26.17
C CYS A 157 4.98 -7.83 25.38
N ASN A 158 5.38 -7.06 24.36
CA ASN A 158 6.58 -7.36 23.56
C ASN A 158 7.87 -7.31 24.39
N ILE A 159 8.01 -6.31 25.27
CA ILE A 159 9.15 -6.23 26.20
C ILE A 159 9.21 -7.48 27.09
N TYR A 160 8.07 -7.93 27.62
CA TYR A 160 8.01 -9.11 28.47
C TYR A 160 8.29 -10.40 27.70
N LYS A 161 7.79 -10.52 26.46
CA LYS A 161 8.12 -11.66 25.57
C LYS A 161 9.62 -11.77 25.30
N ALA A 162 10.32 -10.65 25.15
CA ALA A 162 11.77 -10.63 24.96
C ALA A 162 12.56 -11.14 26.19
N GLN A 163 11.92 -11.22 27.36
CA GLN A 163 12.49 -11.81 28.57
C GLN A 163 12.25 -13.31 28.70
N MET A 164 11.52 -13.94 27.77
CA MET A 164 11.38 -15.40 27.74
C MET A 164 12.67 -16.05 27.23
N GLY A 165 12.95 -17.25 27.73
CA GLY A 165 14.11 -18.03 27.34
C GLY A 165 13.83 -19.53 27.30
N GLY A 166 14.74 -20.28 26.70
CA GLY A 166 14.66 -21.74 26.65
C GLY A 166 13.36 -22.24 26.01
N LYS A 167 12.64 -23.12 26.70
CA LYS A 167 11.41 -23.79 26.26
C LYS A 167 10.17 -22.89 26.14
N TYR A 168 10.26 -21.67 26.66
CA TYR A 168 9.23 -20.64 26.49
C TYR A 168 9.42 -19.83 25.18
N LEU A 169 10.46 -20.14 24.39
CA LEU A 169 10.64 -19.60 23.05
C LEU A 169 10.38 -20.67 21.97
N PRO A 170 9.73 -20.30 20.85
CA PRO A 170 9.15 -18.98 20.58
C PRO A 170 7.82 -18.78 21.34
N VAL A 171 7.55 -17.55 21.80
CA VAL A 171 6.23 -17.19 22.30
C VAL A 171 5.28 -17.10 21.09
N PRO A 172 4.19 -17.88 21.04
CA PRO A 172 3.27 -17.84 19.92
C PRO A 172 2.53 -16.49 19.85
N ALA A 173 2.01 -16.16 18.67
CA ALA A 173 1.19 -14.96 18.49
C ALA A 173 -0.20 -15.10 19.16
N GLN A 174 -0.73 -16.32 19.16
CA GLN A 174 -2.02 -16.68 19.73
C GLN A 174 -1.83 -17.77 20.79
N ASP A 175 -2.65 -17.72 21.84
CA ASP A 175 -2.63 -18.68 22.95
C ASP A 175 -3.27 -20.01 22.54
N PRO A 176 -2.49 -21.10 22.38
CA PRO A 176 -3.02 -22.39 21.98
C PRO A 176 -3.90 -23.04 23.05
N TYR A 177 -3.80 -22.59 24.30
CA TYR A 177 -4.52 -23.15 25.44
C TYR A 177 -5.83 -22.41 25.74
N ASN A 178 -6.06 -21.26 25.11
CA ASN A 178 -7.19 -20.38 25.39
C ASN A 178 -7.87 -19.87 24.11
N GLY A 179 -8.44 -20.80 23.33
CA GLY A 179 -9.28 -20.48 22.18
C GLY A 179 -8.59 -19.63 21.10
N ASN A 180 -7.26 -19.69 20.97
CA ASN A 180 -6.44 -18.89 20.05
C ASN A 180 -6.56 -17.37 20.27
N ALA A 181 -6.75 -16.92 21.51
CA ALA A 181 -6.72 -15.49 21.84
C ALA A 181 -5.36 -14.86 21.52
N ASN A 182 -5.34 -13.62 21.01
CA ASN A 182 -4.10 -12.92 20.72
C ASN A 182 -3.31 -12.62 22.01
N ILE A 183 -2.01 -12.92 22.02
CA ILE A 183 -1.11 -12.61 23.14
C ILE A 183 -0.51 -11.23 22.90
N ASN A 184 -1.28 -10.17 23.18
CA ASN A 184 -0.90 -8.78 22.94
C ASN A 184 -1.01 -7.88 24.19
N THR A 185 -1.28 -8.45 25.36
CA THR A 185 -1.33 -7.72 26.64
C THR A 185 -0.55 -8.48 27.71
N PRO A 186 -0.10 -7.82 28.79
CA PRO A 186 0.54 -8.52 29.91
C PRO A 186 -0.35 -9.61 30.53
N ALA A 187 -1.67 -9.39 30.56
CA ALA A 187 -2.64 -10.35 31.08
C ALA A 187 -2.75 -11.61 30.20
N THR A 188 -2.83 -11.45 28.88
CA THR A 188 -2.90 -12.59 27.95
C THR A 188 -1.58 -13.37 27.94
N LEU A 189 -0.44 -12.68 28.05
CA LEU A 189 0.86 -13.33 28.23
C LEU A 189 0.95 -14.14 29.52
N ARG A 190 0.45 -13.59 30.63
CA ARG A 190 0.40 -14.27 31.94
C ARG A 190 -0.40 -15.58 31.86
N THR A 191 -1.58 -15.55 31.24
CA THR A 191 -2.42 -16.74 31.04
C THR A 191 -1.71 -17.82 30.23
N TRP A 192 -1.07 -17.44 29.13
CA TRP A 192 -0.30 -18.37 28.32
C TRP A 192 0.88 -18.96 29.11
N MET A 193 1.66 -18.13 29.82
CA MET A 193 2.77 -18.60 30.63
C MET A 193 2.31 -19.57 31.72
N ARG A 194 1.17 -19.31 32.37
CA ARG A 194 0.59 -20.21 33.38
C ARG A 194 0.25 -21.58 32.78
N SER A 195 -0.42 -21.59 31.63
CA SER A 195 -0.78 -22.82 30.92
C SER A 195 0.46 -23.59 30.48
N LYS A 196 1.45 -22.89 29.91
CA LYS A 196 2.73 -23.48 29.48
C LYS A 196 3.53 -24.03 30.66
N TYR A 197 3.65 -23.26 31.73
CA TYR A 197 4.34 -23.65 32.97
C TYR A 197 3.68 -24.88 33.59
N GLN A 198 2.35 -24.94 33.65
CA GLN A 198 1.62 -26.11 34.13
C GLN A 198 1.95 -27.35 33.28
N CYS A 199 1.88 -27.27 31.94
CA CYS A 199 2.23 -28.40 31.08
C CYS A 199 3.68 -28.88 31.25
N GLU A 200 4.59 -27.99 31.65
CA GLU A 200 6.02 -28.30 31.70
C GLU A 200 6.59 -28.59 33.09
N THR A 201 5.96 -28.10 34.16
CA THR A 201 6.38 -28.35 35.55
C THR A 201 5.51 -29.40 36.22
N VAL A 202 4.22 -29.44 35.89
CA VAL A 202 3.31 -30.52 36.25
C VAL A 202 3.37 -31.57 35.15
N GLY A 203 4.50 -32.27 35.07
CA GLY A 203 4.53 -33.52 34.32
C GLY A 203 3.52 -34.49 34.95
N VAL A 204 2.46 -34.81 34.21
CA VAL A 204 1.73 -36.10 34.32
C VAL A 204 1.13 -36.39 35.71
N ALA A 205 0.30 -35.50 36.24
CA ALA A 205 -0.65 -35.85 37.29
C ALA A 205 -1.94 -35.05 37.08
N ASP A 206 -2.98 -35.73 36.59
CA ASP A 206 -4.37 -35.27 36.50
C ASP A 206 -4.53 -33.81 36.04
N ALA A 207 -4.24 -33.57 34.76
CA ALA A 207 -4.80 -32.39 34.11
C ALA A 207 -6.32 -32.56 34.14
N VAL A 208 -6.99 -31.85 35.06
CA VAL A 208 -8.41 -31.54 34.97
C VAL A 208 -8.60 -30.83 33.64
N ALA A 209 -8.89 -31.63 32.62
CA ALA A 209 -9.29 -31.16 31.31
C ALA A 209 -10.56 -30.31 31.51
N PRO A 210 -10.75 -29.24 30.75
CA PRO A 210 -12.01 -28.52 30.74
C PRO A 210 -13.12 -29.47 30.27
N ALA A 211 -13.86 -30.05 31.22
CA ALA A 211 -15.18 -30.70 31.15
C ALA A 211 -15.53 -31.60 29.93
N GLY A 212 -14.59 -32.00 29.07
CA GLY A 212 -14.90 -32.59 27.77
C GLY A 212 -14.14 -33.88 27.44
N ILE A 213 -12.82 -33.92 27.66
CA ILE A 213 -12.00 -35.07 27.24
C ILE A 213 -11.98 -36.17 28.29
N ASP A 214 -11.71 -35.84 29.56
CA ASP A 214 -11.73 -36.83 30.65
C ASP A 214 -13.12 -37.42 30.89
N ALA A 215 -14.17 -36.59 30.78
CA ALA A 215 -15.55 -37.05 30.86
C ALA A 215 -15.90 -38.01 29.72
N PHE A 216 -15.41 -37.75 28.50
CA PHE A 216 -15.63 -38.62 27.34
C PHE A 216 -14.97 -39.99 27.53
N PHE A 217 -13.69 -40.04 27.91
CA PHE A 217 -13.00 -41.32 28.10
C PHE A 217 -13.47 -42.08 29.35
N THR A 218 -13.89 -41.38 30.41
CA THR A 218 -14.51 -42.00 31.59
C THR A 218 -15.85 -42.64 31.23
N GLN A 219 -16.72 -41.92 30.51
CA GLN A 219 -18.00 -42.45 30.05
C GLN A 219 -17.84 -43.61 29.05
N LEU A 220 -16.81 -43.56 28.21
CA LEU A 220 -16.45 -44.67 27.33
C LEU A 220 -15.98 -45.88 28.14
N LYS A 221 -15.11 -45.68 29.14
CA LYS A 221 -14.64 -46.74 30.04
C LYS A 221 -15.79 -47.38 30.80
N ASP A 222 -16.72 -46.59 31.32
CA ASP A 222 -17.88 -47.07 32.07
C ASP A 222 -18.85 -47.85 31.16
N MET A 223 -19.05 -47.42 29.91
CA MET A 223 -19.79 -48.21 28.89
C MET A 223 -19.13 -49.57 28.60
N TRP A 224 -17.79 -49.62 28.58
CA TRP A 224 -17.04 -50.86 28.38
C TRP A 224 -17.06 -51.74 29.64
N LEU A 225 -17.06 -51.16 30.84
CA LEU A 225 -17.12 -51.88 32.11
C LEU A 225 -18.52 -52.43 32.43
N GLU A 226 -19.60 -51.73 32.05
CA GLU A 226 -20.98 -52.21 32.22
C GLU A 226 -21.33 -53.37 31.28
N ARG A 227 -20.53 -53.63 30.24
CA ARG A 227 -20.75 -54.70 29.25
C ARG A 227 -19.81 -55.91 29.44
N ALA A 228 -19.95 -56.62 30.56
CA ALA A 228 -20.12 -58.09 30.63
C ALA A 228 -19.76 -58.65 32.03
N PRO A 229 -20.47 -59.67 32.57
CA PRO A 229 -21.30 -60.65 31.86
C PRO A 229 -22.73 -60.79 32.41
N ASN A 230 -23.73 -60.87 31.54
CA ASN A 230 -24.94 -61.64 31.82
C ASN A 230 -25.19 -62.62 30.67
N LEU A 231 -24.64 -63.83 30.86
CA LEU A 231 -24.98 -65.04 30.12
C LEU A 231 -26.40 -65.48 30.52
N ASN A 232 -27.45 -64.88 29.93
CA ASN A 232 -28.73 -65.52 29.61
C ASN A 232 -29.78 -64.46 29.26
N GLY A 233 -30.28 -64.53 28.04
CA GLY A 233 -31.32 -63.65 27.53
C GLY A 233 -31.28 -63.60 26.01
N GLY A 234 -31.25 -64.77 25.37
CA GLY A 234 -31.42 -64.84 23.93
C GLY A 234 -32.79 -64.30 23.56
N GLN A 235 -32.83 -63.18 22.84
CA GLN A 235 -33.88 -62.87 21.89
C GLN A 235 -33.47 -61.71 20.96
N ASN A 236 -33.29 -62.09 19.69
CA ASN A 236 -33.77 -61.34 18.53
C ASN A 236 -32.89 -60.22 17.93
N TYR A 237 -31.66 -60.55 17.54
CA TYR A 237 -30.93 -59.78 16.50
C TYR A 237 -30.52 -60.63 15.28
N GLN A 238 -31.00 -61.87 15.17
CA GLN A 238 -30.59 -62.80 14.10
C GLN A 238 -31.70 -63.22 13.12
N SER A 239 -32.95 -62.78 13.29
CA SER A 239 -34.05 -63.20 12.40
C SER A 239 -34.34 -62.28 11.22
N ASN A 240 -33.85 -61.04 11.21
CA ASN A 240 -34.21 -60.09 10.15
C ASN A 240 -33.23 -60.11 8.96
N SER A 241 -31.96 -60.45 9.19
CA SER A 241 -30.93 -60.45 8.13
C SER A 241 -31.07 -61.65 7.19
N SER A 242 -31.36 -62.84 7.71
CA SER A 242 -31.46 -64.05 6.88
C SER A 242 -32.67 -64.00 5.94
N ALA A 243 -33.84 -63.56 6.41
CA ALA A 243 -35.05 -63.50 5.60
C ALA A 243 -34.96 -62.47 4.46
N GLU A 244 -34.25 -61.36 4.68
CA GLU A 244 -33.99 -60.34 3.65
C GLU A 244 -32.96 -60.83 2.62
N ILE A 245 -31.93 -61.57 3.06
CA ILE A 245 -30.95 -62.21 2.18
C ILE A 245 -31.62 -63.30 1.31
N ASP A 246 -32.50 -64.11 1.88
CA ASP A 246 -33.24 -65.15 1.13
C ASP A 246 -34.20 -64.55 0.09
N LYS A 247 -34.80 -63.40 0.40
CA LYS A 247 -35.62 -62.61 -0.52
C LYS A 247 -34.81 -62.04 -1.69
N LEU A 248 -33.60 -61.56 -1.41
CA LEU A 248 -32.68 -61.05 -2.42
C LEU A 248 -32.17 -62.18 -3.33
N ASN A 249 -31.79 -63.32 -2.76
CA ASN A 249 -31.36 -64.49 -3.52
C ASN A 249 -32.47 -65.04 -4.43
N SER A 250 -33.72 -65.05 -3.96
CA SER A 250 -34.87 -65.44 -4.79
C SER A 250 -35.10 -64.47 -5.97
N LYS A 251 -34.83 -63.17 -5.78
CA LYS A 251 -34.92 -62.16 -6.84
C LYS A 251 -33.81 -62.33 -7.89
N ILE A 252 -32.59 -62.65 -7.45
CA ILE A 252 -31.45 -62.91 -8.35
C ILE A 252 -31.74 -64.14 -9.21
N ALA A 253 -32.20 -65.24 -8.62
CA ALA A 253 -32.55 -66.46 -9.35
C ALA A 253 -33.69 -66.23 -10.38
N SER A 254 -34.68 -65.38 -10.05
CA SER A 254 -35.76 -65.02 -10.98
C SER A 254 -35.28 -64.19 -12.17
N LEU A 255 -34.30 -63.29 -11.96
CA LEU A 255 -33.70 -62.49 -13.04
C LEU A 255 -32.79 -63.33 -13.94
N GLU A 256 -32.03 -64.26 -13.35
CA GLU A 256 -31.23 -65.22 -14.12
C GLU A 256 -32.11 -66.12 -14.99
N ALA A 257 -33.26 -66.58 -14.47
CA ALA A 257 -34.23 -67.36 -15.24
C ALA A 257 -34.89 -66.57 -16.39
N GLN A 258 -35.01 -65.24 -16.26
CA GLN A 258 -35.51 -64.37 -17.33
C GLN A 258 -34.46 -64.13 -18.42
N LEU A 259 -33.17 -64.11 -18.07
CA LEU A 259 -32.07 -63.94 -19.03
C LEU A 259 -31.76 -65.20 -19.85
N VAL A 260 -32.21 -66.37 -19.41
CA VAL A 260 -31.97 -67.66 -20.09
C VAL A 260 -33.12 -68.06 -21.03
N GLN A 261 -34.16 -67.23 -21.18
CA GLN A 261 -35.23 -67.55 -22.15
C GLN A 261 -34.74 -67.39 -23.61
N PRO A 262 -34.93 -68.41 -24.47
CA PRO A 262 -34.54 -68.33 -25.87
C PRO A 262 -35.44 -67.36 -26.64
N ILE A 263 -34.81 -66.58 -27.51
CA ILE A 263 -35.46 -65.72 -28.52
C ILE A 263 -36.43 -66.57 -29.34
N GLN A 264 -37.74 -66.38 -29.14
CA GLN A 264 -38.76 -66.86 -30.07
C GLN A 264 -39.65 -65.70 -30.54
N ALA A 265 -39.37 -65.33 -31.79
CA ALA A 265 -40.28 -64.83 -32.82
C ALA A 265 -41.29 -63.72 -32.45
N GLN A 266 -40.92 -62.51 -32.86
CA GLN A 266 -41.79 -61.35 -33.12
C GLN A 266 -42.67 -61.58 -34.37
N PRO A 267 -43.98 -61.27 -34.35
CA PRO A 267 -44.73 -60.94 -35.56
C PRO A 267 -44.77 -59.42 -35.79
N GLN A 268 -44.14 -59.04 -36.89
CA GLN A 268 -44.45 -58.01 -37.90
C GLN A 268 -45.71 -57.12 -37.73
N ASN A 269 -45.52 -55.82 -38.00
CA ASN A 269 -46.35 -54.87 -38.79
C ASN A 269 -46.13 -53.45 -38.23
N ASN A 270 -45.98 -52.36 -38.97
CA ASN A 270 -45.87 -52.06 -40.40
C ASN A 270 -45.39 -50.60 -40.52
N ASP A 271 -44.69 -50.30 -41.61
CA ASP A 271 -44.62 -49.05 -42.38
C ASP A 271 -45.02 -47.72 -41.72
N ALA A 272 -44.10 -46.73 -41.78
CA ALA A 272 -44.21 -45.65 -42.77
C ALA A 272 -43.00 -44.71 -42.65
N LEU A 273 -42.05 -44.90 -43.56
CA LEU A 273 -41.11 -43.90 -44.03
C LEU A 273 -41.87 -43.00 -45.01
N GLU A 274 -41.91 -41.68 -44.82
CA GLU A 274 -41.63 -40.72 -45.91
C GLU A 274 -41.61 -39.26 -45.42
N LYS A 275 -40.43 -38.67 -45.65
CA LYS A 275 -40.11 -37.25 -45.91
C LYS A 275 -40.19 -36.22 -44.79
#